data_AF-A0A7W0L1T3-F1
#
_entry.id   AF-A0A7W0L1T3-F1
#
_cell.length_a   1.000
_cell.length_b   1.000
_cell.length_c   1.000
_cell.angle_alpha   90.00
_cell.angle_beta   90.00
_cell.angle_gamma   90.00
#
_symmetry.space_group_name_H-M   'P 1'
#
loop_
_entity.id
_entity.type
_entity.pdbx_description
1 polymer ?
#
loop_
_entity_poly.entity_id
_entity_poly.type
_entity_poly.pdbx_seq_one_letter_code
_entity_poly.pdbx_strand_id
1 'polypeptide(L)'
;DKSSKPDRCPHQMAPEIEARIVEMRRSHPGWGPRTILNKLRRELEGPPSRAAIYRCLVRHRLISPKPRRRRRDDYKRWERSRSMELWQIDVMASVLASGIGVSVVTGIDDHSRFCVIAKVVARATARLVCAALLEALSTHGIPEQILTDNGKVFTGRLG
;
A
#
# COMPACT_ATOMS: atom_id res chain seq x y z
N ASP A 1 -34.11 -12.73 -33.81
CA ASP A 1 -33.30 -11.94 -32.86
C ASP A 1 -33.87 -10.57 -32.57
N LYS A 2 -34.70 -10.47 -31.52
CA LYS A 2 -35.03 -9.17 -30.91
C LYS A 2 -34.32 -9.10 -29.56
N SER A 3 -33.54 -8.04 -29.37
CA SER A 3 -32.87 -7.72 -28.10
C SER A 3 -33.88 -7.76 -26.96
N SER A 4 -33.62 -8.53 -25.90
CA SER A 4 -34.48 -8.63 -24.70
C SER A 4 -34.34 -7.42 -23.76
N LYS A 5 -33.77 -6.32 -24.25
CA LYS A 5 -33.47 -5.16 -23.43
C LYS A 5 -34.78 -4.37 -23.20
N PRO A 6 -35.17 -4.10 -21.95
CA PRO A 6 -36.35 -3.28 -21.68
C PRO A 6 -36.22 -1.89 -22.33
N ASP A 7 -37.31 -1.38 -22.90
CA ASP A 7 -37.37 -0.05 -23.56
C ASP A 7 -36.95 1.10 -22.63
N ARG A 8 -37.15 0.93 -21.32
CA ARG A 8 -36.65 1.84 -20.29
C ARG A 8 -36.03 1.04 -19.15
N CYS A 9 -34.77 1.35 -18.84
CA CYS A 9 -34.17 1.03 -17.56
C CYS A 9 -34.28 2.29 -16.69
N PRO A 10 -35.14 2.31 -15.65
CA PRO A 10 -35.36 3.51 -14.82
C PRO A 10 -34.08 4.04 -14.16
N HIS A 11 -33.07 3.19 -14.00
CA HIS A 11 -31.77 3.52 -13.41
C HIS A 11 -30.73 3.97 -14.45
N GLN A 12 -31.09 4.06 -15.73
CA GLN A 12 -30.19 4.53 -16.78
C GLN A 12 -30.21 6.06 -16.81
N MET A 13 -29.04 6.65 -16.62
CA MET A 13 -28.81 8.09 -16.71
C MET A 13 -29.36 8.64 -18.03
N ALA A 14 -30.02 9.80 -17.96
CA ALA A 14 -30.58 10.47 -19.13
C ALA A 14 -29.52 10.67 -20.22
N PRO A 15 -29.81 10.41 -21.51
CA PRO A 15 -28.85 10.51 -22.60
C PRO A 15 -28.14 11.87 -22.67
N GLU A 16 -28.85 12.95 -22.34
CA GLU A 16 -28.36 14.32 -22.36
C GLU A 16 -27.27 14.53 -21.30
N ILE A 17 -27.48 13.98 -20.10
CA ILE A 17 -26.49 14.00 -19.01
C ILE A 17 -25.27 13.14 -19.38
N GLU A 18 -25.49 11.98 -20.01
CA GLU A 18 -24.40 11.12 -20.47
C GLU A 18 -23.54 11.82 -21.54
N ALA A 19 -24.16 12.48 -22.52
CA ALA A 19 -23.49 13.28 -23.53
C ALA A 19 -22.70 14.44 -22.91
N ARG A 20 -23.29 15.15 -21.94
CA ARG A 20 -22.63 16.25 -21.22
C ARG A 20 -21.39 15.78 -20.46
N ILE A 21 -21.45 14.62 -19.79
CA ILE A 21 -20.30 14.01 -19.11
C ILE A 21 -19.17 13.70 -20.10
N VAL A 22 -19.52 13.11 -21.25
CA VAL A 22 -18.56 12.76 -22.32
C VAL A 22 -17.90 14.01 -22.88
N GLU A 23 -18.68 15.05 -23.15
CA GLU A 23 -18.19 16.35 -23.63
C GLU A 23 -17.24 16.99 -22.62
N MET A 24 -17.64 17.11 -21.36
CA MET A 24 -16.78 17.68 -20.30
C MET A 24 -15.44 16.94 -20.21
N ARG A 25 -15.45 15.60 -20.33
CA ARG A 25 -14.23 14.78 -20.30
C ARG A 25 -13.36 14.99 -21.53
N ARG A 26 -13.95 15.10 -22.73
CA ARG A 26 -13.21 15.32 -23.98
C ARG A 26 -12.56 16.70 -24.01
N SER A 27 -13.29 17.74 -23.59
CA SER A 27 -12.76 19.10 -23.51
C SER A 27 -11.76 19.28 -22.37
N HIS A 28 -11.81 18.43 -21.34
CA HIS A 28 -10.89 18.48 -20.19
C HIS A 28 -10.34 17.09 -19.84
N PRO A 29 -9.33 16.58 -20.56
CA PRO A 29 -8.76 15.23 -20.35
C PRO A 29 -8.12 14.99 -18.98
N GLY A 30 -7.95 16.01 -18.13
CA GLY A 30 -7.53 15.87 -16.74
C GLY A 30 -8.66 15.64 -15.74
N TRP A 31 -9.92 15.88 -16.13
CA TRP A 31 -11.05 15.83 -15.19
C TRP A 31 -11.52 14.39 -14.97
N GLY A 32 -11.42 13.95 -13.72
CA GLY A 32 -12.00 12.68 -13.26
C GLY A 32 -13.44 12.82 -12.80
N PRO A 33 -14.10 11.70 -12.42
CA PRO A 33 -15.50 11.69 -12.00
C PRO A 33 -15.84 12.66 -10.87
N ARG A 34 -14.90 12.95 -9.96
CA ARG A 34 -15.09 13.91 -8.87
C ARG A 34 -15.19 15.35 -9.38
N THR A 35 -14.30 15.74 -10.29
CA THR A 35 -14.28 17.09 -10.85
C THR A 35 -15.52 17.32 -11.72
N ILE A 36 -15.88 16.35 -12.56
CA ILE A 36 -17.08 16.42 -13.40
C ILE A 36 -18.34 16.52 -12.53
N LEU A 37 -18.45 15.73 -11.45
CA LEU A 37 -19.56 15.85 -10.51
C LEU A 37 -19.67 17.26 -9.90
N ASN A 38 -18.55 17.85 -9.50
CA ASN A 38 -18.53 19.20 -8.94
C ASN A 38 -19.00 20.27 -9.94
N LYS A 39 -18.76 20.06 -11.25
CA LYS A 39 -19.27 20.94 -12.31
C LYS A 39 -20.76 20.73 -12.52
N LEU A 40 -21.20 19.48 -12.65
CA LEU A 40 -22.62 19.14 -12.82
C LEU A 40 -23.50 19.60 -11.65
N ARG A 41 -22.97 19.60 -10.41
CA ARG A 41 -23.67 20.15 -9.23
C ARG A 41 -24.01 21.64 -9.33
N ARG A 42 -23.34 22.38 -10.21
CA ARG A 42 -23.62 23.81 -10.47
C ARG A 42 -24.60 24.01 -11.62
N GLU A 43 -24.78 22.99 -12.46
CA GLU A 43 -25.62 23.03 -13.67
C GLU A 43 -26.98 22.33 -13.47
N LEU A 44 -27.06 21.36 -12.53
CA LEU A 44 -28.20 20.48 -12.35
C LEU A 44 -28.62 20.43 -10.87
N GLU A 45 -29.94 20.45 -10.61
CA GLU A 45 -30.51 20.25 -9.27
C GLU A 45 -30.36 18.80 -8.78
N GLY A 46 -30.28 17.83 -9.69
CA GLY A 46 -30.13 16.40 -9.39
C GLY A 46 -29.03 15.72 -10.20
N PRO A 47 -27.73 16.03 -9.96
CA PRO A 47 -26.65 15.47 -10.75
C PRO A 47 -26.46 13.97 -10.46
N PRO A 48 -26.00 13.18 -11.45
CA PRO A 48 -25.75 11.76 -11.26
C PRO A 48 -24.67 11.51 -10.20
N SER A 49 -24.74 10.36 -9.52
CA SER A 49 -23.72 9.99 -8.54
C SER A 49 -22.32 9.90 -9.18
N ARG A 50 -21.27 10.12 -8.37
CA ARG A 50 -19.87 9.96 -8.80
C ARG A 50 -19.61 8.59 -9.46
N ALA A 51 -20.28 7.54 -8.95
CA ALA A 51 -20.17 6.19 -9.48
C ALA A 51 -20.85 6.05 -10.85
N ALA A 52 -21.99 6.70 -11.08
CA ALA A 52 -22.65 6.73 -12.38
C ALA A 52 -21.80 7.45 -13.43
N ILE A 53 -21.17 8.59 -13.05
CA ILE A 53 -20.22 9.30 -13.90
C ILE A 53 -19.02 8.41 -14.25
N TYR A 54 -18.41 7.75 -13.26
CA TYR A 54 -17.33 6.80 -13.50
C TYR A 54 -17.72 5.69 -14.48
N ARG A 55 -18.90 5.07 -14.29
CA ARG A 55 -19.39 4.02 -15.19
C ARG A 55 -19.62 4.53 -16.61
N CYS A 56 -20.17 5.74 -16.76
CA CYS A 56 -20.29 6.39 -18.08
C CYS A 56 -18.93 6.55 -18.75
N LEU A 57 -17.95 7.14 -18.06
CA LEU A 57 -16.62 7.35 -18.65
C LEU A 57 -15.92 6.04 -19.04
N VAL A 58 -16.08 4.98 -18.24
CA VAL A 58 -15.59 3.62 -18.58
C VAL A 58 -16.32 3.07 -19.81
N ARG A 59 -17.65 3.18 -19.87
CA ARG A 59 -18.48 2.69 -20.99
C ARG A 59 -18.07 3.33 -22.32
N HIS A 60 -17.75 4.62 -22.27
CA HIS A 60 -17.27 5.41 -23.42
C HIS A 60 -15.75 5.33 -23.65
N ARG A 61 -15.04 4.46 -22.90
CA ARG A 61 -13.59 4.25 -23.00
C ARG A 61 -12.75 5.52 -22.81
N LEU A 62 -13.24 6.49 -22.05
CA LEU A 62 -12.56 7.77 -21.78
C LEU A 62 -11.65 7.73 -20.53
N ILE A 63 -11.77 6.67 -19.73
CA ILE A 63 -10.88 6.32 -18.64
C ILE A 63 -10.67 4.80 -18.62
N SER A 64 -9.49 4.36 -18.20
CA SER A 64 -9.24 2.95 -17.92
C SER A 64 -9.75 2.59 -16.52
N PRO A 65 -10.47 1.47 -16.35
CA PRO A 65 -10.82 0.98 -15.03
C PRO A 65 -9.56 0.76 -14.20
N LYS A 66 -9.51 1.34 -13.00
CA LYS A 66 -8.42 0.98 -12.08
C LYS A 66 -8.63 -0.48 -11.62
N PRO A 67 -7.57 -1.30 -11.59
CA PRO A 67 -7.64 -2.62 -10.98
C PRO A 67 -8.21 -2.46 -9.57
N ARG A 68 -9.13 -3.34 -9.18
CA ARG A 68 -9.56 -3.37 -7.78
C ARG A 68 -8.31 -3.60 -6.92
N ARG A 69 -8.24 -2.91 -5.79
CA ARG A 69 -7.22 -3.19 -4.77
C ARG A 69 -7.24 -4.69 -4.52
N ARG A 70 -6.08 -5.36 -4.63
CA ARG A 70 -5.95 -6.79 -4.36
C ARG A 70 -6.62 -7.11 -3.03
N ARG A 71 -7.38 -8.19 -2.99
CA ARG A 71 -8.01 -8.67 -1.76
C ARG A 71 -6.88 -9.09 -0.81
N ARG A 72 -7.15 -9.06 0.49
CA ARG A 72 -6.19 -9.53 1.49
C ARG A 72 -5.82 -11.00 1.23
N ASP A 73 -6.79 -11.78 0.73
CA ASP A 73 -6.64 -13.19 0.38
C ASP A 73 -5.72 -13.42 -0.84
N ASP A 74 -5.49 -12.39 -1.66
CA ASP A 74 -4.52 -12.46 -2.77
C ASP A 74 -3.08 -12.34 -2.25
N TYR A 75 -2.89 -11.98 -0.97
CA TYR A 75 -1.57 -11.86 -0.37
C TYR A 75 -1.06 -13.23 0.07
N LYS A 76 -0.20 -13.82 -0.75
CA LYS A 76 0.56 -15.00 -0.34
C LYS A 76 1.68 -14.53 0.60
N ARG A 77 1.68 -15.03 1.83
CA ARG A 77 2.78 -14.77 2.78
C ARG A 77 4.05 -15.38 2.19
N TRP A 78 5.08 -14.57 2.07
CA TRP A 78 6.41 -15.00 1.68
C TRP A 78 7.18 -15.34 2.94
N GLU A 79 7.76 -16.54 2.98
CA GLU A 79 8.71 -16.95 4.00
C GLU A 79 9.64 -18.06 3.46
N ARG A 80 10.78 -18.23 4.11
CA ARG A 80 11.69 -19.35 3.90
C ARG A 80 11.05 -20.69 4.28
N SER A 81 11.63 -21.77 3.77
CA SER A 81 11.06 -23.12 3.89
C SER A 81 11.41 -23.81 5.21
N ARG A 82 12.49 -23.36 5.87
CA ARG A 82 12.98 -23.92 7.13
C ARG A 82 13.48 -22.80 8.05
N SER A 83 13.47 -23.09 9.35
CA SER A 83 14.09 -22.23 10.35
C SER A 83 15.59 -22.10 10.08
N MET A 84 16.18 -20.97 10.48
CA MET A 84 17.59 -20.63 10.27
C MET A 84 18.00 -20.38 8.81
N GLU A 85 17.08 -20.43 7.84
CA GLU A 85 17.41 -20.06 6.45
C GLU A 85 17.54 -18.54 6.26
N LEU A 86 16.77 -17.76 7.03
CA LEU A 86 16.81 -16.30 6.96
C LEU A 86 16.41 -15.67 8.29
N TRP A 87 17.31 -14.88 8.85
CA TRP A 87 16.94 -13.91 9.87
C TRP A 87 16.65 -12.55 9.23
N GLN A 88 15.57 -11.90 9.66
CA GLN A 88 15.24 -10.53 9.30
C GLN A 88 15.53 -9.62 10.48
N ILE A 89 16.38 -8.62 10.28
CA ILE A 89 16.80 -7.68 11.33
C ILE A 89 16.33 -6.29 10.95
N ASP A 90 15.76 -5.59 11.93
CA ASP A 90 15.26 -4.23 11.79
C ASP A 90 15.73 -3.35 12.96
N VAL A 91 15.79 -2.04 12.72
CA VAL A 91 16.12 -1.06 13.76
C VAL A 91 15.15 0.10 13.68
N MET A 92 14.36 0.27 14.74
CA MET A 92 13.40 1.35 14.85
C MET A 92 13.77 2.35 15.94
N ALA A 93 13.59 3.63 15.67
CA ALA A 93 13.66 4.66 16.71
C ALA A 93 12.38 4.63 17.55
N SER A 94 12.51 4.85 18.86
CA SER A 94 11.39 4.93 19.80
C SER A 94 11.68 5.96 20.89
N VAL A 95 10.69 6.26 21.72
CA VAL A 95 10.81 7.19 22.84
C VAL A 95 10.22 6.51 24.07
N LEU A 96 10.99 6.48 25.16
CA LEU A 96 10.54 5.93 26.43
C LEU A 96 9.49 6.86 27.06
N ALA A 97 8.74 6.36 28.05
CA ALA A 97 7.77 7.17 28.79
C ALA A 97 8.42 8.40 29.48
N SER A 98 9.72 8.35 29.75
CA SER A 98 10.52 9.46 30.27
C SER A 98 10.87 10.54 29.23
N GLY A 99 10.49 10.37 27.96
CA GLY A 99 10.85 11.27 26.87
C GLY A 99 12.23 11.01 26.25
N ILE A 100 12.98 10.03 26.76
CA ILE A 100 14.32 9.68 26.24
C ILE A 100 14.17 8.93 24.92
N GLY A 101 14.81 9.46 23.87
CA GLY A 101 14.93 8.78 22.58
C GLY A 101 15.85 7.57 22.66
N VAL A 102 15.40 6.45 22.11
CA VAL A 102 16.13 5.18 22.05
C VAL A 102 16.00 4.57 20.67
N SER A 103 16.76 3.51 20.42
CA SER A 103 16.56 2.65 19.27
C SER A 103 16.35 1.21 19.72
N VAL A 104 15.47 0.50 19.05
CA VAL A 104 15.19 -0.91 19.31
C VAL A 104 15.72 -1.70 18.13
N VAL A 105 16.68 -2.60 18.41
CA VAL A 105 17.17 -3.59 17.45
C VAL A 105 16.31 -4.84 17.63
N THR A 106 15.66 -5.25 16.55
CA THR A 106 14.82 -6.44 16.52
C THR A 106 15.34 -7.41 15.47
N GLY A 107 15.12 -8.70 15.72
CA GLY A 107 15.52 -9.76 14.81
C GLY A 107 14.56 -10.92 14.94
N ILE A 108 14.08 -11.44 13.81
CA ILE A 108 13.22 -12.62 13.77
C ILE A 108 13.77 -13.64 12.80
N ASP A 109 13.59 -14.92 13.11
CA ASP A 109 13.67 -15.98 12.12
C ASP A 109 12.43 -15.93 11.21
N ASP A 110 12.64 -15.89 9.90
CA ASP A 110 11.55 -15.68 8.94
C ASP A 110 10.56 -16.85 8.89
N HIS A 111 11.02 -18.09 9.03
CA HIS A 111 10.14 -19.26 8.98
C HIS A 111 9.39 -19.45 10.30
N SER A 112 10.10 -19.60 11.41
CA SER A 112 9.49 -19.91 12.71
C SER A 112 8.85 -18.71 13.41
N ARG A 113 9.15 -17.49 12.96
CA ARG A 113 8.81 -16.23 13.65
C ARG A 113 9.37 -16.12 15.06
N PHE A 114 10.37 -16.95 15.38
CA PHE A 114 11.09 -16.87 16.64
C PHE A 114 11.87 -15.55 16.73
N CYS A 115 11.77 -14.86 17.86
CA CYS A 115 12.48 -13.62 18.11
C CYS A 115 13.92 -13.93 18.54
N VAL A 116 14.88 -13.59 17.69
CA VAL A 116 16.31 -13.82 17.93
C VAL A 116 17.02 -12.59 18.50
N ILE A 117 16.46 -11.40 18.31
CA ILE A 117 16.98 -10.15 18.91
C ILE A 117 15.80 -9.30 19.39
N ALA A 118 15.87 -8.85 20.65
CA ALA A 118 15.00 -7.81 21.20
C ALA A 118 15.82 -6.93 22.17
N LYS A 119 16.51 -5.91 21.64
CA LYS A 119 17.41 -5.07 22.42
C LYS A 119 17.10 -3.59 22.27
N VAL A 120 17.08 -2.88 23.39
CA VAL A 120 17.00 -1.42 23.43
C VAL A 120 18.41 -0.87 23.58
N VAL A 121 18.77 0.08 22.72
CA VAL A 121 20.04 0.80 22.74
C VAL A 121 19.79 2.30 22.76
N ALA A 122 20.67 3.07 23.40
CA ALA A 122 20.51 4.53 23.47
C ALA A 122 20.46 5.18 22.07
N ARG A 123 21.23 4.65 21.11
CA ARG A 123 21.23 5.09 19.71
C ARG A 123 21.60 3.94 18.77
N ALA A 124 20.93 3.84 17.63
CA ALA A 124 21.28 2.95 16.54
C ALA A 124 22.62 3.33 15.89
N THR A 125 23.72 2.93 16.51
CA THR A 125 25.06 2.98 15.89
C THR A 125 25.40 1.61 15.35
N ALA A 126 26.17 1.56 14.25
CA ALA A 126 26.59 0.28 13.66
C ALA A 126 27.22 -0.66 14.70
N ARG A 127 28.07 -0.12 15.60
CA ARG A 127 28.70 -0.90 16.68
C ARG A 127 27.70 -1.57 17.61
N LEU A 128 26.66 -0.84 18.05
CA LEU A 128 25.66 -1.38 18.98
C LEU A 128 24.74 -2.39 18.28
N VAL A 129 24.42 -2.16 17.00
CA VAL A 129 23.64 -3.11 16.19
C VAL A 129 24.45 -4.40 15.94
N CYS A 130 25.73 -4.29 15.58
CA CYS A 130 26.61 -5.45 15.41
C CYS A 130 26.79 -6.22 16.72
N ALA A 131 26.92 -5.54 17.86
CA ALA A 131 27.01 -6.21 19.16
C ALA A 131 25.75 -7.03 19.48
N ALA A 132 24.56 -6.45 19.24
CA ALA A 132 23.29 -7.15 19.40
C ALA A 132 23.19 -8.38 18.48
N LEU A 133 23.65 -8.27 17.24
CA LEU A 133 23.69 -9.37 16.28
C LEU A 133 24.66 -10.48 16.73
N LEU A 134 25.90 -10.13 17.09
CA LEU A 134 26.90 -11.11 17.54
C LEU A 134 26.43 -11.90 18.76
N GLU A 135 25.74 -11.24 19.69
CA GLU A 135 25.15 -11.90 20.85
C GLU A 135 24.08 -12.92 20.44
N ALA A 136 23.19 -12.55 19.52
CA ALA A 136 22.16 -13.47 19.02
C ALA A 136 22.74 -14.64 18.23
N LEU A 137 23.75 -14.40 17.39
CA LEU A 137 24.46 -15.47 16.66
C LEU A 137 25.13 -16.45 17.63
N SER A 138 25.72 -15.94 18.71
CA SER A 138 26.35 -16.78 19.73
C SER A 138 25.33 -17.59 20.53
N THR A 139 24.12 -17.06 20.71
CA THR A 139 23.07 -17.70 21.53
C THR A 139 22.24 -18.70 20.74
N HIS A 140 21.91 -18.39 19.48
CA HIS A 140 20.95 -19.14 18.67
C HIS A 140 21.58 -19.84 17.45
N GLY A 141 22.88 -19.65 17.22
CA GLY A 141 23.60 -20.15 16.06
C GLY A 141 23.57 -19.19 14.87
N ILE A 142 24.18 -19.60 13.76
CA ILE A 142 24.37 -18.77 12.57
C ILE A 142 23.31 -19.17 11.52
N PRO A 143 22.44 -18.25 11.07
CA PRO A 143 21.51 -18.52 9.97
C PRO A 143 22.25 -18.57 8.63
N GLU A 144 21.64 -19.19 7.62
CA GLU A 144 22.18 -19.23 6.25
C GLU A 144 22.26 -17.82 5.63
N GLN A 145 21.28 -16.95 5.96
CA GLN A 145 21.23 -15.57 5.47
C GLN A 145 20.70 -14.61 6.53
N ILE A 146 21.09 -13.34 6.39
CA ILE A 146 20.55 -12.22 7.15
C ILE A 146 20.02 -11.19 6.16
N LEU A 147 18.76 -10.80 6.31
CA LEU A 147 18.15 -9.68 5.62
C LEU A 147 18.06 -8.51 6.60
N THR A 148 18.72 -7.42 6.25
CA THR A 148 18.55 -6.12 6.89
C THR A 148 17.86 -5.18 5.92
N ASP A 149 17.24 -4.12 6.40
CA ASP A 149 16.89 -3.02 5.52
C ASP A 149 18.16 -2.28 5.05
N ASN A 150 18.02 -1.38 4.06
CA ASN A 150 19.12 -0.53 3.60
C ASN A 150 19.35 0.68 4.53
N GLY A 151 18.96 0.60 5.80
CA GLY A 151 19.22 1.64 6.78
C GLY A 151 20.70 1.99 6.81
N LYS A 152 21.01 3.27 7.05
CA LYS A 152 22.42 3.76 7.07
C LYS A 152 23.29 2.99 8.07
N VAL A 153 22.68 2.43 9.11
CA VAL A 153 23.32 1.62 10.14
C VAL A 153 23.85 0.28 9.64
N PHE A 154 23.32 -0.24 8.54
CA PHE A 154 23.73 -1.51 7.93
C PHE A 154 24.63 -1.34 6.71
N THR A 155 24.53 -0.20 6.02
CA THR A 155 25.20 0.02 4.73
C THR A 155 26.49 0.82 4.82
N GLY A 156 26.81 1.44 5.96
CA GLY A 156 28.04 2.21 6.16
C GLY A 156 28.18 3.45 5.25
N ARG A 157 27.16 3.77 4.45
CA ARG A 157 27.15 4.98 3.61
C ARG A 157 26.92 6.20 4.50
N LEU A 158 28.03 6.75 4.98
CA LEU A 158 28.12 8.15 5.39
C LEU A 158 27.80 8.98 4.13
N GLY A 159 26.76 9.80 4.22
CA GLY A 159 26.55 10.89 3.26
C GLY A 159 27.41 12.08 3.63
#